data_AF-A0A126Z6V8-F1
#
_entry.id   AF-A0A126Z6V8-F1
#
_cell.length_a   1.000
_cell.length_b   1.000
_cell.length_c   1.000
_cell.angle_alpha   90.00
_cell.angle_beta   90.00
_cell.angle_gamma   90.00
#
_symmetry.space_group_name_H-M   'P 1'
#
loop_
_entity.id
_entity.type
_entity.pdbx_description
1 polymer ?
#
loop_
_entity_poly.entity_id
_entity_poly.type
_entity_poly.pdbx_seq_one_letter_code
_entity_poly.pdbx_strand_id
1 'polypeptide(L)'
;MHDKGVNQRMSKATDHSSPDDQNPRATPARRTFLLGSAATAAAGAAALSGLGGAEAATAAPLPDYSTPAALGGAARPRSQGTPQRRTQIGIGYETWFDAIGWPRTEAQPVLGHYSSLDEHVIRQHALWITYAGIDHIIADWSNNLGGNWTSGTAAKIIAGTDKVFEVYAKMPERARPQITLLLGLDNGQAGTTNFLAQVDQVKTKYLQNDTYRNLLVQHDGKPLLTIYTGARTTDPPTWTDPAFTVRWMGAFREIVLNPGGQWSWVDRVAYANGVETPESAFDTTGLGTWTATGPWAITKLNAQPAFNVTVETTIASSQAPAGANQATGTLTSPPFTITEGALSFNAVGFDMSAGSDLTSLDGRNVYVLKDATTGAILRWASPPGDSTRLYVRQWNVADLIGRRVVFQAVNNSTLGSGLGWMGFDRVFQQRPEQMTAVVANAGNEGPGSFANWDAHNRNSGAYLVEMISNAFIYEPEFLTIQQWNEFGRPDQWSVEGSNDIEPTKITTLAGANSDGWGYYYLKLVRDLVDQYRSGKAFPAVTLDTRYP
;
A
#
# COMPACT_ATOMS: atom_id res chain seq x y z
N MET A 1 -26.21 -31.91 46.85
CA MET A 1 -27.29 -31.14 47.51
C MET A 1 -27.79 -30.10 46.54
N HIS A 2 -29.11 -29.94 46.49
CA HIS A 2 -29.97 -29.01 45.73
C HIS A 2 -29.32 -27.68 45.28
N ASP A 3 -29.71 -27.03 44.18
CA ASP A 3 -31.02 -27.02 43.53
C ASP A 3 -30.97 -26.51 42.08
N LYS A 4 -32.04 -26.81 41.34
CA LYS A 4 -32.30 -26.49 39.93
C LYS A 4 -33.10 -25.18 39.78
N GLY A 5 -33.01 -24.59 38.59
CA GLY A 5 -34.15 -23.91 37.93
C GLY A 5 -34.27 -22.39 38.16
N VAL A 6 -34.95 -21.58 37.35
CA VAL A 6 -35.81 -21.76 36.18
C VAL A 6 -35.86 -20.41 35.43
N ASN A 7 -36.10 -20.48 34.12
CA ASN A 7 -36.61 -19.48 33.17
C ASN A 7 -37.41 -18.27 33.72
N GLN A 8 -37.26 -17.12 33.06
CA GLN A 8 -38.42 -16.25 32.73
C GLN A 8 -38.36 -15.72 31.29
N ARG A 9 -39.42 -16.04 30.55
CA ARG A 9 -39.90 -15.36 29.32
C ARG A 9 -40.99 -14.36 29.75
N MET A 10 -41.01 -13.19 29.12
CA MET A 10 -42.21 -12.37 28.79
C MET A 10 -41.84 -11.65 27.48
N SER A 11 -42.40 -11.90 26.30
CA SER A 11 -43.78 -11.85 25.76
C SER A 11 -44.28 -10.44 25.42
N LYS A 12 -44.43 -10.21 24.09
CA LYS A 12 -45.46 -9.42 23.36
C LYS A 12 -45.61 -7.94 23.74
N ALA A 13 -46.00 -7.00 22.89
CA ALA A 13 -46.26 -6.81 21.46
C ALA A 13 -47.05 -5.48 21.44
N THR A 14 -46.83 -4.57 20.51
CA THR A 14 -47.94 -3.76 19.97
C THR A 14 -47.56 -3.17 18.63
N ASP A 15 -48.47 -3.45 17.71
CA ASP A 15 -48.53 -3.15 16.31
C ASP A 15 -49.50 -1.96 16.19
N HIS A 16 -49.11 -0.88 15.52
CA HIS A 16 -50.04 0.15 15.07
C HIS A 16 -49.68 0.58 13.66
N SER A 17 -50.64 0.36 12.79
CA SER A 17 -50.62 0.58 11.35
C SER A 17 -51.44 1.83 10.98
N SER A 18 -50.88 2.59 10.02
CA SER A 18 -51.54 3.42 9.00
C SER A 18 -52.27 4.73 9.38
N PRO A 19 -52.60 5.63 8.42
CA PRO A 19 -52.23 5.72 6.98
C PRO A 19 -51.82 7.15 6.49
N ASP A 20 -51.37 7.23 5.22
CA ASP A 20 -51.38 8.37 4.25
C ASP A 20 -50.73 9.72 4.68
N ASP A 21 -49.97 10.46 3.87
CA ASP A 21 -50.19 10.79 2.47
C ASP A 21 -48.97 11.57 1.90
N GLN A 22 -48.81 11.51 0.57
CA GLN A 22 -48.11 12.46 -0.32
C GLN A 22 -46.58 12.43 -0.53
N ASN A 23 -46.24 11.68 -1.57
CA ASN A 23 -45.11 11.85 -2.49
C ASN A 23 -45.09 13.27 -3.12
N PRO A 24 -43.92 13.89 -3.30
CA PRO A 24 -43.50 14.09 -4.68
C PRO A 24 -42.03 13.72 -4.93
N ARG A 25 -41.86 13.08 -6.09
CA ARG A 25 -40.62 12.67 -6.74
C ARG A 25 -39.60 13.81 -6.78
N ALA A 26 -38.42 13.58 -6.20
CA ALA A 26 -37.20 14.33 -6.48
C ALA A 26 -36.21 13.41 -7.22
N THR A 27 -36.05 13.70 -8.50
CA THR A 27 -35.08 13.14 -9.44
C THR A 27 -33.64 13.45 -8.98
N PRO A 28 -32.69 12.50 -8.98
CA PRO A 28 -31.29 12.86 -8.84
C PRO A 28 -30.79 13.48 -10.15
N ALA A 29 -30.30 14.71 -10.06
CA ALA A 29 -29.72 15.46 -11.16
C ALA A 29 -28.50 14.72 -11.73
N ARG A 30 -28.59 14.38 -13.01
CA ARG A 30 -27.46 13.96 -13.85
C ARG A 30 -26.43 15.09 -13.86
N ARG A 31 -25.19 14.81 -13.45
CA ARG A 31 -24.05 15.65 -13.81
C ARG A 31 -23.72 15.43 -15.28
N THR A 32 -23.99 16.46 -16.06
CA THR A 32 -23.61 16.68 -17.44
C THR A 32 -22.08 16.68 -17.53
N PHE A 33 -21.49 15.64 -18.12
CA PHE A 33 -20.13 15.73 -18.67
C PHE A 33 -20.23 16.51 -19.98
N LEU A 34 -19.68 17.72 -19.98
CA LEU A 34 -19.48 18.50 -21.20
C LEU A 34 -18.32 17.87 -21.98
N LEU A 35 -18.71 17.31 -23.13
CA LEU A 35 -17.88 17.06 -24.29
C LEU A 35 -17.23 18.36 -24.80
N GLY A 36 -15.96 18.26 -25.18
CA GLY A 36 -15.20 19.27 -25.92
C GLY A 36 -13.72 19.06 -25.59
N SER A 37 -12.85 18.56 -26.46
CA SER A 37 -12.79 18.78 -27.90
C SER A 37 -11.96 17.69 -28.59
N ALA A 38 -12.64 16.84 -29.36
CA ALA A 38 -12.08 16.19 -30.54
C ALA A 38 -12.50 17.03 -31.75
N ALA A 39 -11.57 17.81 -32.31
CA ALA A 39 -11.79 18.52 -33.57
C ALA A 39 -10.45 18.91 -34.23
N THR A 40 -9.76 17.94 -34.84
CA THR A 40 -8.91 18.15 -36.03
C THR A 40 -8.47 16.78 -36.57
N ALA A 41 -9.26 16.23 -37.49
CA ALA A 41 -8.82 15.46 -38.67
C ALA A 41 -10.01 14.74 -39.32
N ALA A 42 -10.92 15.51 -39.93
CA ALA A 42 -11.91 14.99 -40.86
C ALA A 42 -12.06 15.98 -42.03
N ALA A 43 -11.06 15.98 -42.91
CA ALA A 43 -11.17 16.56 -44.24
C ALA A 43 -10.33 15.69 -45.18
N GLY A 44 -10.98 14.74 -45.87
CA GLY A 44 -10.30 13.87 -46.82
C GLY A 44 -11.00 12.53 -47.08
N ALA A 45 -12.32 12.50 -47.21
CA ALA A 45 -13.03 11.32 -47.72
C ALA A 45 -14.04 11.74 -48.80
N ALA A 46 -13.51 12.19 -49.93
CA ALA A 46 -14.25 12.33 -51.18
C ALA A 46 -13.29 12.27 -52.39
N ALA A 47 -12.49 11.21 -52.48
CA ALA A 47 -11.86 10.74 -53.71
C ALA A 47 -11.19 9.39 -53.43
N LEU A 48 -11.75 8.33 -53.99
CA LEU A 48 -11.13 7.05 -54.38
C LEU A 48 -12.17 5.93 -54.33
N SER A 49 -13.16 6.02 -55.23
CA SER A 49 -13.81 4.84 -55.78
C SER A 49 -12.85 4.24 -56.81
N GLY A 50 -12.04 3.27 -56.39
CA GLY A 50 -11.17 2.51 -57.28
C GLY A 50 -10.02 1.85 -56.54
N LEU A 51 -9.77 0.57 -56.86
CA LEU A 51 -8.86 -0.40 -56.22
C LEU A 51 -9.55 -1.09 -55.02
N GLY A 52 -9.96 -2.36 -55.06
CA GLY A 52 -9.30 -3.53 -55.64
C GLY A 52 -8.87 -4.43 -54.47
N GLY A 53 -9.59 -5.53 -54.26
CA GLY A 53 -9.42 -6.59 -53.25
C GLY A 53 -8.34 -6.44 -52.17
N ALA A 54 -8.76 -6.22 -50.92
CA ALA A 54 -7.97 -6.56 -49.74
C ALA A 54 -8.52 -7.87 -49.15
N GLU A 55 -7.73 -8.93 -49.21
CA GLU A 55 -7.97 -10.17 -48.47
C GLU A 55 -8.16 -9.84 -46.99
N ALA A 56 -9.16 -10.48 -46.37
CA ALA A 56 -9.35 -10.42 -44.93
C ALA A 56 -8.07 -10.92 -44.25
N ALA A 57 -7.35 -10.02 -43.59
CA ALA A 57 -6.20 -10.38 -42.77
C ALA A 57 -6.68 -11.42 -41.73
N THR A 58 -6.19 -12.65 -41.88
CA THR A 58 -6.37 -13.70 -40.90
C THR A 58 -5.89 -13.17 -39.55
N ALA A 59 -6.79 -13.12 -38.56
CA ALA A 59 -6.45 -12.77 -37.20
C ALA A 59 -5.21 -13.58 -36.78
N ALA A 60 -4.14 -12.89 -36.40
CA ALA A 60 -2.95 -13.56 -35.91
C ALA A 60 -3.35 -14.50 -34.76
N PRO A 61 -2.80 -15.73 -34.71
CA PRO A 61 -3.08 -16.63 -33.60
C PRO A 61 -2.75 -15.92 -32.29
N LEU A 62 -3.66 -16.07 -31.32
CA LEU A 62 -3.44 -15.54 -29.97
C LEU A 62 -2.06 -16.04 -29.47
N PRO A 63 -1.26 -15.17 -28.83
CA PRO A 63 0.02 -15.56 -28.26
C PRO A 63 -0.13 -16.81 -27.38
N ASP A 64 0.85 -17.71 -27.43
CA ASP A 64 0.89 -18.85 -26.52
C ASP A 64 1.20 -18.36 -25.10
N TYR A 65 0.16 -18.28 -24.28
CA TYR A 65 0.22 -17.86 -22.89
C TYR A 65 0.51 -19.03 -21.92
N SER A 66 0.74 -20.25 -22.43
CA SER A 66 0.79 -21.46 -21.59
C SER A 66 2.19 -21.80 -21.07
N THR A 67 3.25 -21.14 -21.55
CA THR A 67 4.62 -21.46 -21.12
C THR A 67 5.48 -20.21 -20.86
N PRO A 68 6.32 -20.22 -19.79
CA PRO A 68 7.26 -19.13 -19.50
C PRO A 68 8.28 -18.85 -20.62
N ALA A 69 8.49 -19.80 -21.54
CA ALA A 69 9.49 -19.68 -22.61
C ALA A 69 9.21 -18.51 -23.58
N ALA A 70 7.96 -18.07 -23.69
CA ALA A 70 7.56 -16.94 -24.53
C ALA A 70 7.77 -15.55 -23.88
N LEU A 71 8.18 -15.50 -22.61
CA LEU A 71 8.29 -14.26 -21.83
C LEU A 71 9.66 -13.55 -21.95
N GLY A 72 10.61 -14.16 -22.65
CA GLY A 72 11.98 -13.62 -22.80
C GLY A 72 12.91 -14.00 -21.64
N GLY A 73 14.12 -13.41 -21.63
CA GLY A 73 15.13 -13.70 -20.60
C GLY A 73 14.73 -13.23 -19.21
N ALA A 74 15.28 -13.86 -18.16
CA ALA A 74 15.07 -13.44 -16.77
C ALA A 74 15.45 -11.97 -16.54
N ALA A 75 14.94 -11.38 -15.47
CA ALA A 75 15.41 -10.10 -14.98
C ALA A 75 16.94 -10.09 -14.86
N ARG A 76 17.58 -8.96 -15.20
CA ARG A 76 19.03 -8.82 -15.10
C ARG A 76 19.47 -9.06 -13.65
N PRO A 77 20.36 -10.04 -13.42
CA PRO A 77 20.95 -10.23 -12.11
C PRO A 77 21.79 -9.01 -11.72
N ARG A 78 22.05 -8.88 -10.42
CA ARG A 78 22.94 -7.87 -9.83
C ARG A 78 24.24 -7.68 -10.65
N SER A 79 24.45 -6.50 -11.25
CA SER A 79 25.74 -6.13 -11.84
C SER A 79 26.70 -5.65 -10.74
N GLN A 80 27.91 -6.16 -10.71
CA GLN A 80 28.94 -5.96 -9.67
C GLN A 80 29.59 -4.54 -9.64
N GLY A 81 29.01 -3.52 -10.29
CA GLY A 81 29.76 -2.35 -10.76
C GLY A 81 29.68 -1.02 -9.99
N THR A 82 28.66 -0.74 -9.16
CA THR A 82 28.54 0.60 -8.52
C THR A 82 27.91 0.51 -7.13
N PRO A 83 28.48 1.16 -6.09
CA PRO A 83 28.03 1.04 -4.70
C PRO A 83 26.99 2.11 -4.30
N GLN A 84 25.87 2.21 -5.01
CA GLN A 84 24.65 2.75 -4.36
C GLN A 84 23.97 1.59 -3.62
N ARG A 85 23.56 1.80 -2.36
CA ARG A 85 22.82 0.80 -1.58
C ARG A 85 21.56 0.44 -2.38
N ARG A 86 21.57 -0.72 -3.00
CA ARG A 86 20.58 -1.14 -4.00
C ARG A 86 19.38 -1.75 -3.27
N THR A 87 18.18 -1.24 -3.56
CA THR A 87 16.91 -1.73 -3.01
C THR A 87 16.79 -3.25 -3.08
N GLN A 88 16.45 -3.87 -1.95
CA GLN A 88 16.02 -5.25 -1.84
C GLN A 88 14.54 -5.35 -2.23
N ILE A 89 14.22 -6.18 -3.22
CA ILE A 89 12.85 -6.32 -3.69
C ILE A 89 12.25 -7.59 -3.10
N GLY A 90 11.18 -7.45 -2.33
CA GLY A 90 10.50 -8.53 -1.63
C GLY A 90 9.11 -8.80 -2.20
N ILE A 91 8.53 -9.95 -1.87
CA ILE A 91 7.11 -10.26 -2.15
C ILE A 91 6.48 -11.02 -0.98
N GLY A 92 5.24 -10.68 -0.59
CA GLY A 92 4.49 -11.51 0.36
C GLY A 92 4.16 -12.88 -0.22
N TYR A 93 4.21 -13.92 0.61
CA TYR A 93 4.11 -15.30 0.18
C TYR A 93 3.37 -16.17 1.20
N GLU A 94 2.25 -16.74 0.76
CA GLU A 94 1.42 -17.62 1.59
C GLU A 94 1.90 -19.09 1.56
N THR A 95 1.84 -19.74 2.72
CA THR A 95 2.37 -21.11 2.92
C THR A 95 1.32 -22.12 3.40
N TRP A 96 0.03 -21.81 3.30
CA TRP A 96 -1.04 -22.56 3.99
C TRP A 96 -2.05 -23.28 3.09
N PHE A 97 -1.85 -23.33 1.77
CA PHE A 97 -2.78 -24.00 0.87
C PHE A 97 -2.66 -25.53 0.96
N ASP A 98 -3.82 -26.18 1.07
CA ASP A 98 -3.96 -27.63 0.97
C ASP A 98 -4.36 -28.02 -0.45
N ALA A 99 -3.96 -29.18 -0.96
CA ALA A 99 -4.34 -29.63 -2.31
C ALA A 99 -5.86 -29.81 -2.51
N ILE A 100 -6.64 -29.83 -1.43
CA ILE A 100 -8.09 -29.99 -1.42
C ILE A 100 -8.69 -28.89 -0.55
N GLY A 101 -9.87 -28.40 -0.94
CA GLY A 101 -10.63 -27.45 -0.11
C GLY A 101 -10.20 -25.99 -0.29
N TRP A 102 -9.57 -25.66 -1.42
CA TRP A 102 -9.38 -24.28 -1.82
C TRP A 102 -10.71 -23.52 -1.76
N PRO A 103 -10.72 -22.29 -1.21
CA PRO A 103 -11.91 -21.45 -1.24
C PRO A 103 -12.29 -21.16 -2.70
N ARG A 104 -13.48 -20.60 -2.92
CA ARG A 104 -13.83 -20.10 -4.25
C ARG A 104 -12.84 -18.99 -4.63
N THR A 105 -11.93 -19.30 -5.52
CA THR A 105 -10.95 -18.36 -6.06
C THR A 105 -11.57 -17.51 -7.16
N GLU A 106 -11.05 -16.30 -7.31
CA GLU A 106 -11.36 -15.35 -8.37
C GLU A 106 -10.74 -15.74 -9.72
N ALA A 107 -9.64 -16.50 -9.68
CA ALA A 107 -8.92 -17.02 -10.84
C ALA A 107 -8.31 -18.40 -10.51
N GLN A 108 -7.98 -19.19 -11.53
CA GLN A 108 -7.35 -20.50 -11.33
C GLN A 108 -5.82 -20.41 -11.54
N PRO A 109 -4.98 -20.82 -10.58
CA PRO A 109 -3.53 -20.86 -10.79
C PRO A 109 -3.15 -21.75 -11.97
N VAL A 110 -2.08 -21.43 -12.69
CA VAL A 110 -1.56 -22.28 -13.78
C VAL A 110 -1.19 -23.67 -13.24
N LEU A 111 -0.67 -23.73 -12.01
CA LEU A 111 -0.32 -24.98 -11.32
C LEU A 111 -1.54 -25.74 -10.76
N GLY A 112 -2.76 -25.20 -10.92
CA GLY A 112 -3.98 -25.76 -10.37
C GLY A 112 -4.12 -25.50 -8.87
N HIS A 113 -5.06 -26.21 -8.23
CA HIS A 113 -5.20 -26.18 -6.77
C HIS A 113 -4.16 -27.14 -6.17
N TYR A 114 -3.08 -26.58 -5.67
CA TYR A 114 -1.94 -27.33 -5.17
C TYR A 114 -1.86 -27.33 -3.64
N SER A 115 -0.93 -28.12 -3.10
CA SER A 115 -0.50 -28.01 -1.72
C SER A 115 0.74 -27.13 -1.62
N SER A 116 0.78 -26.24 -0.63
CA SER A 116 1.98 -25.49 -0.25
C SER A 116 3.12 -26.40 0.27
N LEU A 117 2.89 -27.71 0.44
CA LEU A 117 3.91 -28.71 0.78
C LEU A 117 4.50 -29.41 -0.44
N ASP A 118 3.98 -29.16 -1.65
CA ASP A 118 4.48 -29.78 -2.87
C ASP A 118 5.81 -29.13 -3.29
N GLU A 119 6.87 -29.94 -3.30
CA GLU A 119 8.21 -29.49 -3.68
C GLU A 119 8.28 -28.99 -5.13
N HIS A 120 7.51 -29.56 -6.06
CA HIS A 120 7.50 -29.10 -7.44
C HIS A 120 6.90 -27.71 -7.58
N VAL A 121 5.86 -27.42 -6.81
CA VAL A 121 5.20 -26.11 -6.76
C VAL A 121 6.14 -25.07 -6.15
N ILE A 122 6.75 -25.37 -4.99
CA ILE A 122 7.71 -24.48 -4.33
C ILE A 122 8.89 -24.15 -5.26
N ARG A 123 9.44 -25.15 -5.96
CA ARG A 123 10.52 -24.94 -6.94
C ARG A 123 10.05 -24.03 -8.08
N GLN A 124 8.83 -24.25 -8.59
CA GLN A 124 8.31 -23.46 -9.69
C GLN A 124 8.03 -22.01 -9.29
N HIS A 125 7.48 -21.76 -8.09
CA HIS A 125 7.33 -20.42 -7.53
C HIS A 125 8.68 -19.72 -7.39
N ALA A 126 9.68 -20.39 -6.80
CA ALA A 126 11.02 -19.84 -6.68
C ALA A 126 11.61 -19.41 -8.03
N LEU A 127 11.43 -20.22 -9.07
CA LEU A 127 11.86 -19.89 -10.43
C LEU A 127 11.13 -18.69 -11.00
N TRP A 128 9.81 -18.58 -10.82
CA TRP A 128 9.04 -17.42 -11.29
C TRP A 128 9.37 -16.14 -10.52
N ILE A 129 9.42 -16.19 -9.19
CA ILE A 129 9.78 -15.05 -8.34
C ILE A 129 11.20 -14.56 -8.69
N THR A 130 12.15 -15.49 -8.84
CA THR A 130 13.53 -15.15 -9.27
C THR A 130 13.56 -14.60 -10.69
N TYR A 131 12.77 -15.16 -11.61
CA TYR A 131 12.64 -14.66 -12.98
C TYR A 131 12.16 -13.20 -13.00
N ALA A 132 11.22 -12.84 -12.11
CA ALA A 132 10.73 -11.48 -11.93
C ALA A 132 11.73 -10.51 -11.29
N GLY A 133 12.90 -11.01 -10.88
CA GLY A 133 13.95 -10.22 -10.26
C GLY A 133 13.71 -9.92 -8.79
N ILE A 134 12.78 -10.62 -8.13
CA ILE A 134 12.52 -10.49 -6.69
C ILE A 134 13.63 -11.20 -5.91
N ASP A 135 14.16 -10.52 -4.89
CA ASP A 135 15.31 -10.97 -4.09
C ASP A 135 14.90 -11.87 -2.93
N HIS A 136 13.73 -11.63 -2.35
CA HIS A 136 13.26 -12.36 -1.18
C HIS A 136 11.74 -12.53 -1.14
N ILE A 137 11.30 -13.55 -0.40
CA ILE A 137 9.91 -13.69 0.01
C ILE A 137 9.73 -13.24 1.47
N ILE A 138 8.55 -12.74 1.78
CA ILE A 138 8.06 -12.47 3.14
C ILE A 138 7.03 -13.57 3.43
N ALA A 139 7.45 -14.64 4.10
CA ALA A 139 6.55 -15.74 4.42
C ALA A 139 5.55 -15.30 5.50
N ASP A 140 4.26 -15.29 5.16
CA ASP A 140 3.20 -14.80 6.04
C ASP A 140 2.92 -15.81 7.16
N TRP A 141 3.23 -15.40 8.40
CA TRP A 141 2.82 -16.07 9.64
C TRP A 141 1.77 -15.24 10.41
N SER A 142 1.34 -14.15 9.79
CA SER A 142 0.38 -13.17 10.27
C SER A 142 -1.02 -13.76 10.25
N ASN A 143 -1.37 -14.71 9.37
CA ASN A 143 -2.68 -15.38 9.41
C ASN A 143 -2.97 -16.23 10.69
N ASN A 144 -2.09 -16.17 11.70
CA ASN A 144 -2.32 -16.59 13.08
C ASN A 144 -2.87 -15.48 14.01
N LEU A 145 -3.10 -14.27 13.51
CA LEU A 145 -3.48 -13.08 14.29
C LEU A 145 -4.86 -13.22 14.93
N GLY A 146 -4.82 -13.44 16.25
CA GLY A 146 -6.01 -13.59 17.11
C GLY A 146 -6.18 -15.01 17.66
N GLY A 147 -5.35 -15.96 17.24
CA GLY A 147 -5.38 -17.35 17.70
C GLY A 147 -4.19 -17.73 18.57
N ASN A 148 -4.33 -18.88 19.22
CA ASN A 148 -3.22 -19.56 19.88
C ASN A 148 -2.19 -19.99 18.80
N TRP A 149 -0.91 -19.64 18.96
CA TRP A 149 0.23 -20.06 18.12
C TRP A 149 0.31 -21.58 17.90
N THR A 150 -0.40 -22.36 18.71
CA THR A 150 -0.55 -23.83 18.58
C THR A 150 -1.79 -24.28 17.80
N SER A 151 -2.47 -23.38 17.09
CA SER A 151 -3.63 -23.73 16.25
C SER A 151 -3.24 -24.63 15.07
N GLY A 152 -4.23 -25.35 14.51
CA GLY A 152 -4.03 -26.14 13.30
C GLY A 152 -3.59 -25.29 12.10
N THR A 153 -4.08 -24.05 11.98
CA THR A 153 -3.66 -23.10 10.94
C THR A 153 -2.20 -22.71 11.11
N ALA A 154 -1.77 -22.40 12.33
CA ALA A 154 -0.37 -22.09 12.63
C ALA A 154 0.54 -23.26 12.27
N ALA A 155 0.15 -24.49 12.64
CA ALA A 155 0.91 -25.69 12.30
C ALA A 155 1.07 -25.87 10.78
N LYS A 156 0.04 -25.58 9.98
CA LYS A 156 0.09 -25.65 8.51
C LYS A 156 1.05 -24.62 7.92
N ILE A 157 0.92 -23.35 8.33
CA ILE A 157 1.79 -22.26 7.90
C ILE A 157 3.26 -22.58 8.21
N ILE A 158 3.54 -23.04 9.44
CA ILE A 158 4.88 -23.42 9.86
C ILE A 158 5.39 -24.57 9.01
N ALA A 159 4.60 -25.62 8.79
CA ALA A 159 5.00 -26.77 7.98
C ALA A 159 5.26 -26.40 6.50
N GLY A 160 4.44 -25.53 5.92
CA GLY A 160 4.66 -24.97 4.59
C GLY A 160 5.96 -24.17 4.52
N THR A 161 6.20 -23.31 5.52
CA THR A 161 7.44 -22.53 5.63
C THR A 161 8.66 -23.43 5.79
N ASP A 162 8.58 -24.46 6.63
CA ASP A 162 9.64 -25.47 6.78
C ASP A 162 10.00 -26.10 5.45
N LYS A 163 8.97 -26.46 4.67
CA LYS A 163 9.15 -27.07 3.36
C LYS A 163 9.80 -26.11 2.38
N VAL A 164 9.46 -24.81 2.42
CA VAL A 164 10.13 -23.79 1.62
C VAL A 164 11.63 -23.71 1.95
N PHE A 165 12.00 -23.65 3.24
CA PHE A 165 13.42 -23.69 3.65
C PHE A 165 14.12 -24.97 3.18
N GLU A 166 13.49 -26.13 3.34
CA GLU A 166 14.04 -27.43 2.91
C GLU A 166 14.32 -27.46 1.41
N VAL A 167 13.36 -27.00 0.59
CA VAL A 167 13.47 -26.99 -0.88
C VAL A 167 14.50 -25.96 -1.32
N TYR A 168 14.45 -24.74 -0.78
CA TYR A 168 15.37 -23.67 -1.15
C TYR A 168 16.82 -24.02 -0.79
N ALA A 169 17.06 -24.69 0.34
CA ALA A 169 18.41 -25.15 0.71
C ALA A 169 19.04 -26.09 -0.34
N LYS A 170 18.22 -26.82 -1.11
CA LYS A 170 18.65 -27.73 -2.18
C LYS A 170 18.74 -27.06 -3.56
N MET A 171 18.32 -25.80 -3.66
CA MET A 171 18.31 -25.06 -4.92
C MET A 171 19.56 -24.18 -5.06
N PRO A 172 20.07 -23.97 -6.30
CA PRO A 172 21.14 -23.00 -6.54
C PRO A 172 20.73 -21.61 -6.06
N GLU A 173 21.66 -20.85 -5.46
CA GLU A 173 21.41 -19.49 -4.94
C GLU A 173 20.78 -18.57 -5.99
N ARG A 174 21.24 -18.64 -7.25
CA ARG A 174 20.72 -17.83 -8.36
C ARG A 174 19.30 -18.21 -8.84
N ALA A 175 18.71 -19.27 -8.31
CA ALA A 175 17.43 -19.83 -8.76
C ALA A 175 16.36 -19.75 -7.66
N ARG A 176 16.63 -19.03 -6.57
CA ARG A 176 15.73 -18.92 -5.43
C ARG A 176 15.88 -17.57 -4.73
N PRO A 177 14.77 -17.04 -4.17
CA PRO A 177 14.83 -15.89 -3.29
C PRO A 177 15.36 -16.25 -1.88
N GLN A 178 15.79 -15.24 -1.14
CA GLN A 178 15.95 -15.31 0.32
C GLN A 178 14.58 -15.26 1.02
N ILE A 179 14.56 -15.40 2.35
CA ILE A 179 13.35 -15.52 3.17
C ILE A 179 13.44 -14.54 4.34
N THR A 180 12.39 -13.77 4.57
CA THR A 180 12.08 -13.20 5.89
C THR A 180 10.69 -13.66 6.31
N LEU A 181 10.38 -13.54 7.60
CA LEU A 181 9.10 -13.96 8.17
C LEU A 181 8.31 -12.73 8.61
N LEU A 182 6.99 -12.77 8.40
CA LEU A 182 6.03 -11.80 8.92
C LEU A 182 5.24 -12.44 10.06
N LEU A 183 5.71 -12.25 11.30
CA LEU A 183 5.08 -12.85 12.47
C LEU A 183 3.76 -12.17 12.82
N GLY A 184 2.75 -12.95 13.18
CA GLY A 184 1.56 -12.44 13.84
C GLY A 184 1.78 -12.15 15.33
N LEU A 185 0.96 -11.28 15.89
CA LEU A 185 0.89 -11.00 17.33
C LEU A 185 0.02 -12.03 18.07
N ASP A 186 0.43 -12.40 19.28
CA ASP A 186 -0.36 -13.26 20.17
C ASP A 186 -1.45 -12.42 20.84
N ASN A 187 -2.70 -12.60 20.41
CA ASN A 187 -3.84 -11.78 20.84
C ASN A 187 -3.57 -10.26 20.74
N GLY A 188 -2.86 -9.85 19.69
CA GLY A 188 -2.51 -8.44 19.45
C GLY A 188 -1.37 -7.92 20.34
N GLN A 189 -0.64 -8.78 21.04
CA GLN A 189 0.48 -8.39 21.91
C GLN A 189 1.78 -9.11 21.53
N ALA A 190 2.89 -8.37 21.62
CA ALA A 190 4.23 -8.92 21.52
C ALA A 190 4.82 -9.13 22.92
N GLY A 191 5.88 -9.93 23.01
CA GLY A 191 6.57 -10.23 24.28
C GLY A 191 5.80 -11.15 25.23
N THR A 192 4.62 -11.64 24.86
CA THR A 192 3.91 -12.69 25.62
C THR A 192 4.67 -14.01 25.54
N THR A 193 4.35 -14.97 26.41
CA THR A 193 4.97 -16.29 26.40
C THR A 193 4.82 -17.01 25.05
N ASN A 194 3.65 -16.95 24.41
CA ASN A 194 3.44 -17.64 23.12
C ASN A 194 4.17 -16.92 21.97
N PHE A 195 4.17 -15.59 21.98
CA PHE A 195 4.93 -14.80 21.01
C PHE A 195 6.44 -15.09 21.13
N LEU A 196 6.98 -15.12 22.35
CA LEU A 196 8.39 -15.46 22.57
C LEU A 196 8.70 -16.89 22.14
N ALA A 197 7.81 -17.85 22.39
CA ALA A 197 7.97 -19.23 21.92
C ALA A 197 8.01 -19.32 20.39
N GLN A 198 7.20 -18.53 19.68
CA GLN A 198 7.25 -18.39 18.22
C GLN A 198 8.61 -17.83 17.76
N VAL A 199 9.09 -16.77 18.39
CA VAL A 199 10.41 -16.18 18.08
C VAL A 199 11.54 -17.19 18.33
N ASP A 200 11.48 -17.94 19.43
CA ASP A 200 12.48 -18.96 19.75
C ASP A 200 12.44 -20.14 18.79
N GLN A 201 11.27 -20.49 18.25
CA GLN A 201 11.14 -21.47 17.18
C GLN A 201 11.84 -21.00 15.90
N VAL A 202 11.67 -19.72 15.52
CA VAL A 202 12.39 -19.14 14.37
C VAL A 202 13.90 -19.20 14.58
N LYS A 203 14.37 -18.82 15.78
CA LYS A 203 15.79 -18.87 16.12
C LYS A 203 16.35 -20.28 16.03
N THR A 204 15.70 -21.23 16.69
CA THR A 204 16.17 -22.62 16.79
C THR A 204 16.17 -23.30 15.44
N LYS A 205 15.12 -23.10 14.64
CA LYS A 205 14.91 -23.87 13.41
C LYS A 205 15.65 -23.29 12.22
N TYR A 206 15.68 -21.96 12.09
CA TYR A 206 16.19 -21.29 10.89
C TYR A 206 17.49 -20.54 11.14
N LEU A 207 17.58 -19.75 12.21
CA LEU A 207 18.76 -18.92 12.47
C LEU A 207 19.97 -19.73 12.94
N GLN A 208 19.77 -20.70 13.84
CA GLN A 208 20.83 -21.54 14.40
C GLN A 208 21.18 -22.72 13.49
N ASN A 209 20.39 -22.97 12.44
CA ASN A 209 20.64 -24.04 11.49
C ASN A 209 21.57 -23.55 10.37
N ASP A 210 22.79 -24.09 10.30
CA ASP A 210 23.80 -23.70 9.30
C ASP A 210 23.33 -23.89 7.85
N THR A 211 22.38 -24.80 7.61
CA THR A 211 21.78 -25.01 6.28
C THR A 211 20.83 -23.87 5.91
N TYR A 212 20.13 -23.29 6.89
CA TYR A 212 19.03 -22.35 6.65
C TYR A 212 19.36 -20.89 6.93
N ARG A 213 20.33 -20.62 7.82
CA ARG A 213 20.64 -19.25 8.27
C ARG A 213 21.03 -18.31 7.12
N ASN A 214 21.67 -18.84 6.07
CA ASN A 214 22.09 -18.07 4.89
C ASN A 214 20.92 -17.78 3.94
N LEU A 215 19.76 -18.41 4.15
CA LEU A 215 18.55 -18.09 3.39
C LEU A 215 17.84 -16.87 3.98
N LEU A 216 18.17 -16.46 5.20
CA LEU A 216 17.54 -15.31 5.83
C LEU A 216 18.04 -14.00 5.23
N VAL A 217 17.10 -13.11 4.91
CA VAL A 217 17.39 -11.73 4.49
C VAL A 217 18.18 -11.04 5.59
N GLN A 218 19.26 -10.34 5.23
CA GLN A 218 20.05 -9.54 6.16
C GLN A 218 19.67 -8.06 6.05
N HIS A 219 19.52 -7.39 7.17
CA HIS A 219 19.33 -5.96 7.28
C HIS A 219 20.07 -5.41 8.50
N ASP A 220 20.76 -4.27 8.36
CA ASP A 220 21.60 -3.67 9.43
C ASP A 220 22.57 -4.68 10.10
N GLY A 221 23.08 -5.65 9.33
CA GLY A 221 24.04 -6.66 9.80
C GLY A 221 23.44 -7.83 10.60
N LYS A 222 22.10 -7.95 10.66
CA LYS A 222 21.40 -9.07 11.29
C LYS A 222 20.29 -9.62 10.38
N PRO A 223 19.81 -10.85 10.61
CA PRO A 223 18.62 -11.33 9.93
C PRO A 223 17.42 -10.41 10.17
N LEU A 224 16.67 -10.10 9.12
CA LEU A 224 15.44 -9.32 9.16
C LEU A 224 14.29 -10.18 9.70
N LEU A 225 13.56 -9.65 10.68
CA LEU A 225 12.32 -10.22 11.17
C LEU A 225 11.23 -9.14 11.13
N THR A 226 10.14 -9.42 10.40
CA THR A 226 8.99 -8.52 10.35
C THR A 226 7.87 -9.00 11.26
N ILE A 227 7.11 -8.07 11.85
CA ILE A 227 6.01 -8.38 12.77
C ILE A 227 4.79 -7.56 12.39
N TYR A 228 3.69 -8.24 12.09
CA TYR A 228 2.47 -7.59 11.65
C TYR A 228 1.63 -7.09 12.84
N THR A 229 1.29 -5.82 12.82
CA THR A 229 0.52 -5.15 13.88
C THR A 229 -0.96 -4.95 13.54
N GLY A 230 -1.34 -5.20 12.29
CA GLY A 230 -2.71 -5.03 11.80
C GLY A 230 -3.06 -3.59 11.44
N ALA A 231 -4.35 -3.34 11.25
CA ALA A 231 -4.88 -2.04 10.83
C ALA A 231 -5.30 -1.13 11.99
N ARG A 232 -5.07 -1.53 13.24
CA ARG A 232 -5.63 -0.87 14.44
C ARG A 232 -4.59 -0.42 15.46
N THR A 233 -3.33 -0.35 15.05
CA THR A 233 -2.24 0.05 15.94
C THR A 233 -2.27 1.55 16.17
N THR A 234 -2.49 1.95 17.42
CA THR A 234 -2.57 3.35 17.84
C THR A 234 -1.27 3.87 18.43
N ASP A 235 -0.46 2.98 19.02
CA ASP A 235 0.80 3.32 19.67
C ASP A 235 1.99 2.67 18.94
N PRO A 236 3.16 3.34 18.87
CA PRO A 236 4.35 2.72 18.30
C PRO A 236 4.71 1.43 19.06
N PRO A 237 4.85 0.29 18.37
CA PRO A 237 5.26 -0.95 19.01
C PRO A 237 6.74 -0.89 19.39
N THR A 238 7.10 -1.49 20.54
CA THR A 238 8.42 -1.29 21.18
C THR A 238 9.24 -2.55 21.39
N TRP A 239 8.66 -3.74 21.23
CA TRP A 239 9.39 -4.99 21.41
C TRP A 239 10.52 -5.14 20.36
N THR A 240 11.64 -5.73 20.78
CA THR A 240 12.80 -6.00 19.93
C THR A 240 13.53 -7.25 20.39
N ASP A 241 14.40 -7.80 19.54
CA ASP A 241 15.23 -8.95 19.85
C ASP A 241 16.67 -8.72 19.36
N PRO A 242 17.71 -8.96 20.19
CA PRO A 242 19.08 -8.68 19.82
C PRO A 242 19.60 -9.53 18.66
N ALA A 243 18.99 -10.69 18.37
CA ALA A 243 19.41 -11.57 17.28
C ALA A 243 18.91 -11.11 15.91
N PHE A 244 17.92 -10.21 15.86
CA PHE A 244 17.28 -9.76 14.63
C PHE A 244 17.40 -8.25 14.44
N THR A 245 17.26 -7.83 13.20
CA THR A 245 16.79 -6.48 12.88
C THR A 245 15.27 -6.56 12.79
N VAL A 246 14.59 -6.09 13.84
CA VAL A 246 13.12 -6.13 13.92
C VAL A 246 12.52 -4.94 13.17
N ARG A 247 11.54 -5.20 12.32
CA ARG A 247 10.70 -4.17 11.68
C ARG A 247 9.23 -4.49 11.87
N TRP A 248 8.52 -3.52 12.41
CA TRP A 248 7.07 -3.60 12.55
C TRP A 248 6.42 -3.31 11.21
N MET A 249 5.33 -4.01 10.92
CA MET A 249 4.58 -3.86 9.67
C MET A 249 3.09 -3.66 10.00
N GLY A 250 2.57 -2.47 9.72
CA GLY A 250 1.13 -2.20 9.79
C GLY A 250 0.41 -2.63 8.51
N ALA A 251 -0.92 -2.55 8.52
CA ALA A 251 -1.71 -2.83 7.32
C ALA A 251 -1.52 -1.74 6.24
N PHE A 252 -2.15 -0.58 6.45
CA PHE A 252 -2.22 0.51 5.48
C PHE A 252 -1.67 1.80 6.08
N ARG A 253 -0.66 2.42 5.46
CA ARG A 253 -0.09 3.66 6.00
C ARG A 253 -1.00 4.87 5.82
N GLU A 254 -1.73 4.95 4.71
CA GLU A 254 -2.49 6.16 4.40
C GLU A 254 -3.62 6.44 5.39
N ILE A 255 -4.13 5.37 6.00
CA ILE A 255 -5.34 5.44 6.81
C ILE A 255 -5.06 5.16 8.27
N VAL A 256 -4.20 4.20 8.59
CA VAL A 256 -3.81 3.96 9.98
C VAL A 256 -2.73 4.99 10.32
N LEU A 257 -2.77 5.60 11.50
CA LEU A 257 -1.77 6.57 11.98
C LEU A 257 -0.31 6.07 11.98
N ASN A 258 -0.09 4.83 11.49
CA ASN A 258 1.15 4.09 11.30
C ASN A 258 2.27 4.54 12.24
N PRO A 259 2.02 4.47 13.55
CA PRO A 259 2.80 5.20 14.52
C PRO A 259 4.22 4.61 14.59
N GLY A 260 5.22 5.48 14.61
CA GLY A 260 6.63 5.10 14.73
C GLY A 260 7.29 4.69 13.42
N GLY A 261 6.62 4.87 12.28
CA GLY A 261 7.23 4.62 10.97
C GLY A 261 7.32 3.15 10.59
N GLN A 262 6.32 2.36 11.00
CA GLN A 262 6.26 0.94 10.67
C GLN A 262 6.23 0.78 9.14
N TRP A 263 6.74 -0.35 8.66
CA TRP A 263 6.55 -0.76 7.28
C TRP A 263 5.06 -0.97 7.02
N SER A 264 4.65 -0.94 5.75
CA SER A 264 3.28 -1.25 5.38
C SER A 264 3.21 -2.63 4.72
N TRP A 265 2.13 -3.35 4.98
CA TRP A 265 1.81 -4.57 4.27
C TRP A 265 1.20 -4.25 2.91
N VAL A 266 0.26 -3.29 2.85
CA VAL A 266 -0.42 -2.84 1.63
C VAL A 266 -0.63 -1.33 1.70
N ASP A 267 -0.19 -0.59 0.68
CA ASP A 267 -0.50 0.83 0.55
C ASP A 267 -1.35 1.12 -0.71
N ARG A 268 -2.03 2.27 -0.69
CA ARG A 268 -2.72 2.82 -1.88
C ARG A 268 -1.87 3.79 -2.67
N VAL A 269 -0.91 4.40 -1.99
CA VAL A 269 0.17 5.20 -2.55
C VAL A 269 1.43 4.64 -1.96
N ALA A 270 2.40 4.26 -2.79
CA ALA A 270 3.67 3.76 -2.28
C ALA A 270 4.38 4.89 -1.51
N TYR A 271 4.32 4.84 -0.18
CA TYR A 271 4.94 5.81 0.73
C TYR A 271 6.29 5.30 1.22
N ALA A 272 7.25 6.19 1.40
CA ALA A 272 8.53 5.90 2.03
C ALA A 272 8.35 5.70 3.54
N ASN A 273 8.27 4.45 3.98
CA ASN A 273 8.21 3.95 5.36
C ASN A 273 9.59 3.83 5.99
N GLY A 274 9.65 3.85 7.31
CA GLY A 274 10.88 3.81 8.08
C GLY A 274 10.79 4.68 9.33
N VAL A 275 11.76 4.50 10.21
CA VAL A 275 11.85 5.18 11.51
C VAL A 275 11.60 6.69 11.37
N GLU A 276 10.65 7.18 12.15
CA GLU A 276 10.28 8.60 12.18
C GLU A 276 11.19 9.37 13.13
N THR A 277 11.81 10.43 12.62
CA THR A 277 12.51 11.45 13.42
C THR A 277 11.62 12.70 13.47
N PRO A 278 10.96 12.99 14.60
CA PRO A 278 10.13 14.18 14.72
C PRO A 278 10.98 15.44 14.66
N GLU A 279 10.66 16.37 13.75
CA GLU A 279 11.25 17.72 13.73
C GLU A 279 10.51 18.65 14.69
N SER A 280 9.24 18.36 14.87
CA SER A 280 8.35 19.17 15.67
C SER A 280 7.06 18.40 15.92
N ALA A 281 6.85 17.99 17.17
CA ALA A 281 5.54 17.59 17.66
C ALA A 281 4.93 18.76 18.43
N PHE A 282 3.66 19.03 18.20
CA PHE A 282 2.88 19.83 19.15
C PHE A 282 2.80 19.08 20.48
N ASP A 283 2.75 19.80 21.59
CA ASP A 283 2.30 19.16 22.83
C ASP A 283 0.76 19.19 22.89
N THR A 284 0.18 18.60 23.92
CA THR A 284 -1.28 18.53 24.07
C THR A 284 -1.93 19.86 24.46
N THR A 285 -1.13 20.90 24.75
CA THR A 285 -1.62 22.16 25.36
C THR A 285 -1.24 23.42 24.58
N GLY A 286 -0.38 23.33 23.57
CA GLY A 286 0.15 24.49 22.85
C GLY A 286 1.00 24.17 21.63
N LEU A 287 1.27 25.22 20.85
CA LEU A 287 2.04 25.15 19.61
C LEU A 287 3.57 25.08 19.86
N GLY A 288 4.01 24.96 21.11
CA GLY A 288 5.42 24.90 21.48
C GLY A 288 6.23 26.09 20.96
N THR A 289 7.30 25.80 20.22
CA THR A 289 8.22 26.79 19.64
C THR A 289 7.77 27.33 18.27
N TRP A 290 6.60 26.92 17.78
CA TRP A 290 6.08 27.40 16.51
C TRP A 290 5.55 28.83 16.62
N THR A 291 5.72 29.58 15.53
CA THR A 291 5.18 30.94 15.43
C THR A 291 3.88 30.93 14.65
N ALA A 292 2.80 31.35 15.30
CA ALA A 292 1.48 31.49 14.70
C ALA A 292 1.14 32.95 14.37
N THR A 293 0.48 33.16 13.25
CA THR A 293 -0.27 34.38 12.91
C THR A 293 -1.69 33.94 12.58
N GLY A 294 -2.71 34.61 13.13
CA GLY A 294 -4.10 34.16 12.98
C GLY A 294 -4.49 33.07 14.00
N PRO A 295 -5.63 32.38 13.80
CA PRO A 295 -6.28 31.60 14.85
C PRO A 295 -5.81 30.13 14.86
N TRP A 296 -4.49 29.90 14.79
CA TRP A 296 -3.95 28.54 14.92
C TRP A 296 -4.04 28.08 16.38
N ALA A 297 -4.55 26.88 16.59
CA ALA A 297 -4.70 26.30 17.92
C ALA A 297 -4.49 24.78 17.88
N ILE A 298 -4.20 24.20 19.04
CA ILE A 298 -4.24 22.75 19.23
C ILE A 298 -5.68 22.32 19.40
N THR A 299 -6.10 21.36 18.60
CA THR A 299 -7.46 20.81 18.60
C THR A 299 -7.41 19.29 18.57
N LYS A 300 -8.44 18.66 19.12
CA LYS A 300 -8.64 17.21 19.03
C LYS A 300 -9.48 16.90 17.80
N LEU A 301 -8.94 16.07 16.92
CA LEU A 301 -9.65 15.51 15.78
C LEU A 301 -10.02 14.07 16.10
N ASN A 302 -11.31 13.76 16.04
CA ASN A 302 -11.78 12.38 16.01
C ASN A 302 -11.55 11.83 14.60
N ALA A 303 -10.30 11.47 14.31
CA ALA A 303 -9.91 10.95 13.02
C ALA A 303 -10.53 9.57 12.80
N GLN A 304 -10.92 9.26 11.58
CA GLN A 304 -11.42 7.93 11.21
C GLN A 304 -10.38 7.18 10.36
N PRO A 305 -9.33 6.60 10.97
CA PRO A 305 -8.22 5.94 10.29
C PRO A 305 -8.55 4.60 9.58
N ALA A 306 -9.80 4.43 9.12
CA ALA A 306 -10.43 3.25 8.52
C ALA A 306 -11.17 2.29 9.47
N PHE A 307 -11.96 1.39 8.86
CA PHE A 307 -12.75 0.34 9.51
C PHE A 307 -13.76 0.81 10.56
N ASN A 308 -14.33 2.01 10.39
CA ASN A 308 -15.27 2.64 11.34
C ASN A 308 -14.70 2.82 12.76
N VAL A 309 -13.37 2.81 12.92
CA VAL A 309 -12.71 3.14 14.18
C VAL A 309 -12.45 4.63 14.21
N THR A 310 -12.72 5.25 15.36
CA THR A 310 -12.37 6.65 15.61
C THR A 310 -11.17 6.69 16.54
N VAL A 311 -10.11 7.39 16.13
CA VAL A 311 -8.93 7.65 16.95
C VAL A 311 -8.85 9.15 17.19
N GLU A 312 -8.86 9.54 18.46
CA GLU A 312 -8.63 10.93 18.83
C GLU A 312 -7.16 11.27 18.58
N THR A 313 -6.91 12.21 17.69
CA THR A 313 -5.58 12.70 17.34
C THR A 313 -5.48 14.18 17.66
N THR A 314 -4.34 14.59 18.22
CA THR A 314 -4.06 16.00 18.47
C THR A 314 -3.48 16.61 17.19
N ILE A 315 -4.08 17.71 16.72
CA ILE A 315 -3.62 18.44 15.54
C ILE A 315 -3.47 19.92 15.85
N ALA A 316 -2.53 20.60 15.19
CA ALA A 316 -2.60 22.04 15.03
C ALA A 316 -3.53 22.35 13.86
N SER A 317 -4.55 23.17 14.10
CA SER A 317 -5.51 23.52 13.07
C SER A 317 -5.78 25.03 13.06
N SER A 318 -6.15 25.50 11.88
CA SER A 318 -6.75 26.81 11.68
C SER A 318 -8.15 26.58 11.13
N GLN A 319 -9.10 26.41 12.05
CA GLN A 319 -10.52 26.22 11.74
C GLN A 319 -11.30 27.37 12.35
N ALA A 320 -12.08 28.07 11.52
CA ALA A 320 -12.99 29.08 12.03
C ALA A 320 -14.15 28.41 12.80
N PRO A 321 -14.68 29.02 13.87
CA PRO A 321 -15.92 28.58 14.48
C PRO A 321 -17.05 28.46 13.45
N ALA A 322 -17.98 27.54 13.65
CA ALA A 322 -19.12 27.38 12.75
C ALA A 322 -19.88 28.71 12.57
N GLY A 323 -20.07 29.14 11.32
CA GLY A 323 -20.73 30.40 10.97
C GLY A 323 -19.86 31.65 11.06
N ALA A 324 -18.58 31.54 11.44
CA ALA A 324 -17.63 32.65 11.38
C ALA A 324 -17.02 32.82 9.98
N ASN A 325 -16.52 34.04 9.71
CA ASN A 325 -15.71 34.28 8.52
C ASN A 325 -14.46 33.40 8.52
N GLN A 326 -13.94 33.12 7.33
CA GLN A 326 -12.76 32.31 7.18
C GLN A 326 -11.58 32.86 7.99
N ALA A 327 -10.97 31.96 8.75
CA ALA A 327 -9.73 32.20 9.43
C ALA A 327 -8.60 32.29 8.40
N THR A 328 -7.80 33.36 8.44
CA THR A 328 -6.53 33.43 7.71
C THR A 328 -5.37 33.50 8.68
N GLY A 329 -4.27 32.85 8.34
CA GLY A 329 -3.12 32.79 9.20
C GLY A 329 -2.03 31.83 8.74
N THR A 330 -0.88 31.90 9.39
CA THR A 330 0.25 31.00 9.14
C THR A 330 0.73 30.37 10.42
N LEU A 331 1.12 29.10 10.36
CA LEU A 331 1.82 28.41 11.43
C LEU A 331 3.19 27.99 10.90
N THR A 332 4.26 28.47 11.52
CA THR A 332 5.63 28.36 11.02
C THR A 332 6.53 27.68 12.05
N SER A 333 7.25 26.63 11.62
CA SER A 333 8.16 25.89 12.48
C SER A 333 9.41 26.71 12.78
N PRO A 334 10.16 26.40 13.86
CA PRO A 334 11.57 26.78 13.93
C PRO A 334 12.32 26.22 12.71
N PRO A 335 13.43 26.86 12.29
CA PRO A 335 14.28 26.29 11.26
C PRO A 335 14.92 24.98 11.72
N PHE A 336 14.90 23.95 10.87
CA PHE A 336 15.54 22.65 11.10
C PHE A 336 16.37 22.24 9.88
N THR A 337 17.20 21.20 10.03
CA THR A 337 18.06 20.70 8.96
C THR A 337 17.49 19.42 8.39
N ILE A 338 17.39 19.31 7.06
CA ILE A 338 17.04 18.04 6.42
C ILE A 338 18.18 17.05 6.64
N THR A 339 17.88 15.91 7.26
CA THR A 339 18.83 14.82 7.54
C THR A 339 18.45 13.52 6.83
N GLU A 340 17.20 13.39 6.38
CA GLU A 340 16.70 12.19 5.71
C GLU A 340 16.11 12.50 4.32
N GLY A 341 15.87 11.44 3.53
CA GLY A 341 15.37 11.56 2.16
C GLY A 341 13.87 11.89 2.03
N ALA A 342 13.08 11.66 3.08
CA ALA A 342 11.66 11.99 3.08
C ALA A 342 11.27 12.92 4.24
N LEU A 343 10.41 13.89 3.94
CA LEU A 343 9.73 14.74 4.93
C LEU A 343 8.23 14.49 4.84
N SER A 344 7.61 14.15 5.96
CA SER A 344 6.21 13.73 6.03
C SER A 344 5.44 14.51 7.10
N PHE A 345 4.13 14.57 6.93
CA PHE A 345 3.16 15.10 7.91
C PHE A 345 1.76 14.54 7.61
N ASN A 346 0.91 14.35 8.63
CA ASN A 346 -0.46 13.92 8.39
C ASN A 346 -1.38 15.14 8.35
N ALA A 347 -2.03 15.35 7.21
CA ALA A 347 -2.81 16.54 6.90
C ALA A 347 -4.31 16.28 6.93
N VAL A 348 -5.09 17.32 7.22
CA VAL A 348 -6.56 17.35 7.16
C VAL A 348 -7.04 18.73 6.70
N GLY A 349 -8.25 18.81 6.19
CA GLY A 349 -8.95 20.03 5.83
C GLY A 349 -9.06 20.25 4.32
N PHE A 350 -9.47 21.46 3.94
CA PHE A 350 -9.88 21.85 2.60
C PHE A 350 -9.19 23.13 2.13
N ASP A 351 -8.86 23.17 0.84
CA ASP A 351 -8.46 24.39 0.09
C ASP A 351 -9.67 25.15 -0.50
N MET A 352 -10.91 24.65 -0.29
CA MET A 352 -12.18 25.04 -0.94
C MET A 352 -12.20 24.81 -2.48
N SER A 353 -13.20 25.39 -3.18
CA SER A 353 -13.39 25.30 -4.64
C SER A 353 -12.28 25.95 -5.48
N ALA A 354 -11.15 26.31 -4.86
CA ALA A 354 -9.92 26.70 -5.54
C ALA A 354 -9.10 25.50 -6.05
N GLY A 355 -9.63 24.27 -5.95
CA GLY A 355 -9.00 23.05 -6.49
C GLY A 355 -8.50 23.32 -7.91
N SER A 356 -7.22 23.06 -8.19
CA SER A 356 -6.49 23.32 -9.46
C SER A 356 -6.65 24.67 -10.19
N ASP A 357 -7.63 25.51 -9.87
CA ASP A 357 -8.13 26.60 -10.73
C ASP A 357 -7.38 27.92 -10.53
N LEU A 358 -6.64 28.07 -9.43
CA LEU A 358 -5.72 29.20 -9.24
C LEU A 358 -4.34 28.89 -9.83
N THR A 359 -3.83 29.76 -10.69
CA THR A 359 -2.49 29.58 -11.31
C THR A 359 -1.33 29.85 -10.35
N SER A 360 -1.58 30.38 -9.15
CA SER A 360 -0.59 30.62 -8.10
C SER A 360 -1.03 30.03 -6.75
N LEU A 361 -0.11 30.06 -5.77
CA LEU A 361 -0.38 29.69 -4.38
C LEU A 361 -1.11 30.80 -3.60
N ASP A 362 -1.29 31.97 -4.20
CA ASP A 362 -1.92 33.11 -3.54
C ASP A 362 -3.40 32.81 -3.35
N GLY A 363 -3.91 33.12 -2.16
CA GLY A 363 -5.31 32.84 -1.84
C GLY A 363 -5.63 31.34 -1.67
N ARG A 364 -4.63 30.49 -1.39
CA ARG A 364 -4.79 29.05 -1.11
C ARG A 364 -4.46 28.68 0.33
N ASN A 365 -5.08 27.61 0.80
CA ASN A 365 -4.62 26.81 1.91
C ASN A 365 -3.53 25.85 1.42
N VAL A 366 -2.33 25.96 1.99
CA VAL A 366 -1.16 25.23 1.49
C VAL A 366 -0.16 24.94 2.61
N TYR A 367 0.45 23.77 2.54
CA TYR A 367 1.66 23.45 3.30
C TYR A 367 2.87 23.71 2.42
N VAL A 368 3.88 24.41 2.92
CA VAL A 368 5.09 24.75 2.17
C VAL A 368 6.34 24.42 2.97
N LEU A 369 7.35 23.91 2.27
CA LEU A 369 8.72 23.82 2.76
C LEU A 369 9.50 24.98 2.17
N LYS A 370 10.10 25.81 3.01
CA LYS A 370 10.89 26.98 2.59
C LYS A 370 12.35 26.82 2.98
N ASP A 371 13.24 27.37 2.18
CA ASP A 371 14.62 27.58 2.58
C ASP A 371 14.66 28.60 3.73
N ALA A 372 15.35 28.26 4.82
CA ALA A 372 15.35 29.07 6.04
C ALA A 372 16.11 30.40 5.90
N THR A 373 16.99 30.53 4.90
CA THR A 373 17.84 31.71 4.70
C THR A 373 17.25 32.68 3.68
N THR A 374 16.76 32.14 2.57
CA THR A 374 16.26 32.89 1.41
C THR A 374 14.74 33.04 1.40
N GLY A 375 14.02 32.19 2.14
CA GLY A 375 12.56 32.14 2.13
C GLY A 375 11.95 31.50 0.87
N ALA A 376 12.79 31.00 -0.06
CA ALA A 376 12.33 30.37 -1.29
C ALA A 376 11.50 29.12 -1.00
N ILE A 377 10.37 28.95 -1.69
CA ILE A 377 9.55 27.73 -1.60
C ILE A 377 10.25 26.60 -2.34
N LEU A 378 10.49 25.50 -1.63
CA LEU A 378 11.19 24.31 -2.13
C LEU A 378 10.22 23.18 -2.46
N ARG A 379 9.17 23.01 -1.65
CA ARG A 379 8.10 22.01 -1.82
C ARG A 379 6.78 22.61 -1.34
N TRP A 380 5.67 22.06 -1.83
CA TRP A 380 4.34 22.42 -1.34
C TRP A 380 3.33 21.28 -1.52
N ALA A 381 2.21 21.34 -0.81
CA ALA A 381 1.08 20.43 -0.94
C ALA A 381 -0.22 21.12 -0.52
N SER A 382 -1.33 20.77 -1.17
CA SER A 382 -2.68 21.17 -0.74
C SER A 382 -3.21 20.26 0.38
N PRO A 383 -4.10 20.78 1.26
CA PRO A 383 -4.95 19.97 2.13
C PRO A 383 -5.68 18.87 1.34
N PRO A 384 -6.02 17.75 2.01
CA PRO A 384 -6.60 16.58 1.34
C PRO A 384 -8.02 16.75 0.83
N GLY A 385 -8.73 17.80 1.21
CA GLY A 385 -10.15 17.95 0.87
C GLY A 385 -11.04 17.03 1.70
N ASP A 386 -10.66 16.80 2.97
CA ASP A 386 -11.37 15.90 3.89
C ASP A 386 -11.31 16.49 5.30
N SER A 387 -12.42 16.44 6.06
CA SER A 387 -12.49 16.96 7.43
C SER A 387 -12.35 15.91 8.53
N THR A 388 -12.43 14.62 8.21
CA THR A 388 -12.54 13.54 9.21
C THR A 388 -11.38 12.56 9.16
N ARG A 389 -10.57 12.58 8.09
CA ARG A 389 -9.43 11.68 7.93
C ARG A 389 -8.12 12.46 7.82
N LEU A 390 -7.09 11.90 8.43
CA LEU A 390 -5.71 12.36 8.28
C LEU A 390 -5.10 11.63 7.09
N TYR A 391 -4.49 12.37 6.17
CA TYR A 391 -3.80 11.83 5.00
C TYR A 391 -2.32 12.13 5.11
N VAL A 392 -1.48 11.12 4.89
CA VAL A 392 -0.04 11.31 4.81
C VAL A 392 0.26 12.20 3.59
N ARG A 393 0.95 13.30 3.84
CA ARG A 393 1.66 14.09 2.83
C ARG A 393 3.13 13.83 2.99
N GLN A 394 3.80 13.54 1.88
CA GLN A 394 5.21 13.21 1.87
C GLN A 394 5.90 13.88 0.69
N TRP A 395 7.08 14.44 0.95
CA TRP A 395 7.94 15.02 -0.07
C TRP A 395 9.27 14.26 -0.09
N ASN A 396 9.75 13.96 -1.30
CA ASN A 396 11.16 13.64 -1.50
C ASN A 396 11.98 14.92 -1.33
N VAL A 397 12.89 14.88 -0.36
CA VAL A 397 13.79 15.96 0.04
C VAL A 397 15.25 15.50 0.05
N ALA A 398 15.58 14.39 -0.62
CA ALA A 398 16.94 13.88 -0.69
C ALA A 398 17.95 14.90 -1.28
N ASP A 399 17.51 15.71 -2.24
CA ASP A 399 18.27 16.85 -2.81
C ASP A 399 18.46 18.02 -1.83
N LEU A 400 17.75 18.01 -0.70
CA LEU A 400 17.80 19.06 0.32
C LEU A 400 18.59 18.62 1.56
N ILE A 401 19.14 17.40 1.62
CA ILE A 401 19.92 16.93 2.78
C ILE A 401 21.05 17.92 3.12
N GLY A 402 21.14 18.27 4.41
CA GLY A 402 22.06 19.28 4.95
C GLY A 402 21.54 20.72 4.86
N ARG A 403 20.46 20.98 4.13
CA ARG A 403 19.87 22.32 3.99
C ARG A 403 19.03 22.67 5.23
N ARG A 404 19.14 23.93 5.67
CA ARG A 404 18.25 24.50 6.68
C ARG A 404 16.95 24.97 6.05
N VAL A 405 15.83 24.50 6.58
CA VAL A 405 14.49 24.74 6.06
C VAL A 405 13.53 25.14 7.17
N VAL A 406 12.37 25.65 6.76
CA VAL A 406 11.23 25.96 7.62
C VAL A 406 9.99 25.32 7.00
N PHE A 407 9.19 24.64 7.82
CA PHE A 407 7.85 24.19 7.43
C PHE A 407 6.85 25.29 7.78
N GLN A 408 5.94 25.58 6.87
CA GLN A 408 4.87 26.54 7.10
C GLN A 408 3.53 26.02 6.57
N ALA A 409 2.52 26.04 7.42
CA ALA A 409 1.12 25.86 7.01
C ALA A 409 0.48 27.24 6.86
N VAL A 410 -0.13 27.50 5.70
CA VAL A 410 -0.71 28.78 5.31
C VAL A 410 -2.20 28.55 5.09
N ASN A 411 -3.05 29.02 6.01
CA ASN A 411 -4.49 29.11 5.79
C ASN A 411 -4.78 30.49 5.21
N ASN A 412 -4.97 30.57 3.91
CA ASN A 412 -5.18 31.84 3.22
C ASN A 412 -6.21 31.72 2.10
N SER A 413 -7.06 30.70 2.14
CA SER A 413 -8.12 30.58 1.15
C SER A 413 -9.07 31.78 1.26
N THR A 414 -9.40 32.38 0.12
CA THR A 414 -10.20 33.62 0.03
C THR A 414 -11.52 33.41 -0.71
N LEU A 415 -11.79 32.17 -1.15
CA LEU A 415 -12.89 31.82 -2.05
C LEU A 415 -13.98 30.98 -1.37
N GLY A 416 -14.94 31.61 -0.68
CA GLY A 416 -16.15 30.94 -0.21
C GLY A 416 -16.50 31.14 1.27
N SER A 417 -17.74 30.81 1.63
CA SER A 417 -18.38 31.08 2.93
C SER A 417 -17.96 30.10 4.04
N GLY A 418 -16.70 30.17 4.49
CA GLY A 418 -16.28 29.59 5.78
C GLY A 418 -15.98 28.09 5.83
N LEU A 419 -15.79 27.42 4.68
CA LEU A 419 -15.45 25.98 4.63
C LEU A 419 -13.95 25.68 4.51
N GLY A 420 -13.13 26.69 4.21
CA GLY A 420 -11.68 26.55 4.10
C GLY A 420 -11.03 26.51 5.48
N TRP A 421 -10.48 25.35 5.82
CA TRP A 421 -9.70 25.14 7.03
C TRP A 421 -8.63 24.10 6.75
N MET A 422 -7.58 24.07 7.57
CA MET A 422 -6.55 23.05 7.45
C MET A 422 -5.95 22.73 8.82
N GLY A 423 -5.40 21.53 8.94
CA GLY A 423 -4.66 21.11 10.12
C GLY A 423 -3.69 19.99 9.83
N PHE A 424 -2.81 19.70 10.78
CA PHE A 424 -1.87 18.60 10.70
C PHE A 424 -1.40 18.18 12.10
N ASP A 425 -0.93 16.95 12.23
CA ASP A 425 -0.55 16.37 13.53
C ASP A 425 0.92 16.64 13.93
N ARG A 426 1.86 16.47 13.00
CA ARG A 426 3.30 16.58 13.23
C ARG A 426 4.05 16.69 11.90
N VAL A 427 5.29 17.16 11.98
CA VAL A 427 6.25 17.12 10.87
C VAL A 427 7.42 16.24 11.28
N PHE A 428 7.79 15.30 10.43
CA PHE A 428 8.80 14.30 10.73
C PHE A 428 9.60 13.93 9.49
N GLN A 429 10.88 13.66 9.70
CA GLN A 429 11.80 13.13 8.71
C GLN A 429 11.84 11.61 8.78
N GLN A 430 11.98 10.96 7.63
CA GLN A 430 12.10 9.52 7.54
C GLN A 430 13.13 9.13 6.50
N ARG A 431 13.93 8.14 6.87
CA ARG A 431 14.69 7.37 5.89
C ARG A 431 13.69 6.58 5.03
N PRO A 432 13.77 6.65 3.68
CA PRO A 432 13.03 5.74 2.80
C PRO A 432 13.52 4.31 2.96
N GLU A 433 13.11 3.66 4.04
CA GLU A 433 13.54 2.31 4.35
C GLU A 433 12.71 1.28 3.59
N GLN A 434 11.38 1.43 3.58
CA GLN A 434 10.51 0.48 2.90
C GLN A 434 9.39 1.18 2.12
N MET A 435 9.00 0.61 0.98
CA MET A 435 7.81 1.01 0.24
C MET A 435 7.06 -0.24 -0.21
N THR A 436 5.73 -0.14 -0.31
CA THR A 436 4.88 -1.22 -0.81
C THR A 436 4.25 -0.86 -2.14
N ALA A 437 4.28 -1.78 -3.09
CA ALA A 437 3.56 -1.70 -4.36
C ALA A 437 2.59 -2.87 -4.49
N VAL A 438 1.36 -2.59 -4.92
CA VAL A 438 0.31 -3.61 -5.10
C VAL A 438 -0.30 -3.49 -6.48
N VAL A 439 -0.84 -4.59 -7.01
CA VAL A 439 -1.53 -4.56 -8.31
C VAL A 439 -3.00 -4.14 -8.19
N ALA A 440 -3.62 -4.30 -7.02
CA ALA A 440 -4.96 -3.82 -6.72
C ALA A 440 -5.10 -3.56 -5.21
N ASN A 441 -6.11 -2.77 -4.82
CA ASN A 441 -6.42 -2.43 -3.44
C ASN A 441 -7.94 -2.22 -3.26
N ALA A 442 -8.55 -2.87 -2.27
CA ALA A 442 -10.00 -2.82 -2.02
C ALA A 442 -10.51 -1.53 -1.35
N GLY A 443 -9.64 -0.58 -1.00
CA GLY A 443 -10.03 0.70 -0.39
C GLY A 443 -10.42 0.57 1.10
N ASN A 444 -11.07 1.61 1.63
CA ASN A 444 -11.15 1.85 3.09
C ASN A 444 -12.22 1.09 3.87
N GLU A 445 -13.19 0.48 3.20
CA GLU A 445 -14.20 -0.34 3.89
C GLU A 445 -13.79 -1.81 4.03
N GLY A 446 -12.54 -2.10 3.69
CA GLY A 446 -11.93 -3.40 3.84
C GLY A 446 -12.03 -4.29 2.62
N PRO A 447 -11.50 -5.51 2.75
CA PRO A 447 -11.41 -6.46 1.65
C PRO A 447 -12.79 -6.76 1.04
N GLY A 448 -12.91 -6.59 -0.28
CA GLY A 448 -14.15 -6.82 -1.04
C GLY A 448 -15.01 -5.58 -1.32
N SER A 449 -14.69 -4.39 -0.77
CA SER A 449 -15.42 -3.15 -1.07
C SER A 449 -14.81 -2.34 -2.22
N PHE A 450 -14.68 -2.96 -3.40
CA PHE A 450 -14.27 -2.28 -4.64
C PHE A 450 -15.32 -1.26 -5.15
N ALA A 451 -16.44 -1.10 -4.43
CA ALA A 451 -17.44 -0.08 -4.69
C ALA A 451 -17.05 1.29 -4.13
N ASN A 452 -15.96 1.38 -3.35
CA ASN A 452 -15.50 2.63 -2.79
C ASN A 452 -14.79 3.51 -3.81
N TRP A 453 -14.90 4.82 -3.61
CA TRP A 453 -14.22 5.82 -4.43
C TRP A 453 -12.68 5.74 -4.34
N ASP A 454 -12.16 5.05 -3.33
CA ASP A 454 -10.73 4.92 -3.03
C ASP A 454 -10.18 3.49 -3.23
N ALA A 455 -10.96 2.62 -3.87
CA ALA A 455 -10.49 1.32 -4.32
C ALA A 455 -9.77 1.46 -5.68
N HIS A 456 -8.69 0.71 -5.86
CA HIS A 456 -7.91 0.67 -7.08
C HIS A 456 -7.93 -0.76 -7.62
N ASN A 457 -8.41 -0.94 -8.84
CA ASN A 457 -8.28 -2.21 -9.54
C ASN A 457 -6.92 -2.30 -10.23
N ARG A 458 -6.66 -3.49 -10.76
CA ARG A 458 -5.53 -3.80 -11.63
C ARG A 458 -5.32 -2.79 -12.76
N ASN A 459 -6.40 -2.30 -13.37
CA ASN A 459 -6.39 -1.33 -14.48
C ASN A 459 -5.35 -1.70 -15.55
N SER A 460 -5.35 -2.95 -16.00
CA SER A 460 -4.35 -3.46 -16.96
C SER A 460 -2.89 -3.22 -16.53
N GLY A 461 -2.61 -3.19 -15.23
CA GLY A 461 -1.28 -2.97 -14.66
C GLY A 461 -0.87 -1.51 -14.52
N ALA A 462 -1.66 -0.55 -14.98
CA ALA A 462 -1.36 0.88 -14.84
C ALA A 462 -1.16 1.29 -13.37
N TYR A 463 -1.95 0.72 -12.46
CA TYR A 463 -1.84 1.01 -11.03
C TYR A 463 -0.53 0.49 -10.42
N LEU A 464 -0.08 -0.72 -10.80
CA LEU A 464 1.23 -1.22 -10.37
C LEU A 464 2.37 -0.33 -10.89
N VAL A 465 2.28 0.13 -12.14
CA VAL A 465 3.25 1.05 -12.74
C VAL A 465 3.31 2.36 -11.96
N GLU A 466 2.16 2.92 -11.60
CA GLU A 466 2.07 4.11 -10.75
C GLU A 466 2.73 3.88 -9.38
N MET A 467 2.41 2.78 -8.70
CA MET A 467 2.98 2.46 -7.39
C MET A 467 4.51 2.30 -7.44
N ILE A 468 5.03 1.58 -8.43
CA ILE A 468 6.48 1.39 -8.60
C ILE A 468 7.17 2.70 -9.02
N SER A 469 6.50 3.63 -9.69
CA SER A 469 7.08 4.92 -10.07
C SER A 469 7.64 5.70 -8.87
N ASN A 470 6.96 5.62 -7.72
CA ASN A 470 7.41 6.29 -6.49
C ASN A 470 8.71 5.69 -5.96
N ALA A 471 8.98 4.40 -6.20
CA ALA A 471 10.26 3.80 -5.81
C ALA A 471 11.44 4.43 -6.57
N PHE A 472 11.26 4.86 -7.83
CA PHE A 472 12.29 5.61 -8.57
C PHE A 472 12.54 7.01 -8.00
N ILE A 473 11.55 7.57 -7.30
CA ILE A 473 11.66 8.89 -6.68
C ILE A 473 12.40 8.75 -5.34
N TYR A 474 11.97 7.83 -4.49
CA TYR A 474 12.45 7.72 -3.10
C TYR A 474 13.63 6.77 -2.90
N GLU A 475 13.91 5.89 -3.88
CA GLU A 475 14.99 4.90 -3.86
C GLU A 475 15.06 4.11 -2.53
N PRO A 476 13.99 3.39 -2.13
CA PRO A 476 13.92 2.80 -0.81
C PRO A 476 14.94 1.68 -0.61
N GLU A 477 15.25 1.33 0.63
CA GLU A 477 16.08 0.14 0.91
C GLU A 477 15.34 -1.16 0.61
N PHE A 478 14.03 -1.20 0.83
CA PHE A 478 13.15 -2.32 0.58
C PHE A 478 11.96 -1.89 -0.27
N LEU A 479 11.69 -2.61 -1.35
CA LEU A 479 10.45 -2.49 -2.12
C LEU A 479 9.69 -3.81 -2.00
N THR A 480 8.57 -3.79 -1.29
CA THR A 480 7.68 -4.95 -1.14
C THR A 480 6.65 -4.92 -2.24
N ILE A 481 6.52 -6.00 -2.99
CA ILE A 481 5.41 -6.25 -3.89
C ILE A 481 4.37 -7.07 -3.13
N GLN A 482 3.10 -6.70 -3.20
CA GLN A 482 2.01 -7.60 -2.78
C GLN A 482 1.13 -7.98 -3.98
N GLN A 483 0.83 -9.27 -4.17
CA GLN A 483 1.30 -10.45 -3.42
C GLN A 483 1.36 -11.74 -4.24
N TRP A 484 1.95 -12.79 -3.67
CA TRP A 484 2.10 -14.09 -4.31
C TRP A 484 1.31 -15.19 -3.62
N ASN A 485 0.48 -15.88 -4.40
CA ASN A 485 -0.33 -17.01 -3.99
C ASN A 485 -1.28 -16.70 -2.81
N GLU A 486 -1.97 -15.58 -2.83
CA GLU A 486 -3.11 -15.36 -1.94
C GLU A 486 -4.40 -15.50 -2.73
N PHE A 487 -4.88 -16.73 -2.89
CA PHE A 487 -6.18 -17.00 -3.51
C PHE A 487 -7.24 -17.22 -2.44
N GLY A 488 -7.99 -16.17 -2.10
CA GLY A 488 -9.01 -16.28 -1.09
C GLY A 488 -9.73 -14.99 -0.79
N ARG A 489 -11.01 -15.13 -0.42
CA ARG A 489 -11.74 -14.03 0.19
C ARG A 489 -11.22 -13.79 1.61
N PRO A 490 -11.23 -12.53 2.09
CA PRO A 490 -11.98 -11.42 1.51
C PRO A 490 -11.18 -10.50 0.57
N ASP A 491 -9.85 -10.66 0.51
CA ASP A 491 -8.95 -9.82 -0.29
C ASP A 491 -9.07 -10.06 -1.79
N GLN A 492 -9.35 -11.31 -2.20
CA GLN A 492 -9.59 -11.65 -3.59
C GLN A 492 -11.09 -11.72 -3.93
N TRP A 493 -11.61 -10.65 -4.53
CA TRP A 493 -13.03 -10.57 -4.89
C TRP A 493 -13.33 -10.91 -6.36
N SER A 494 -12.45 -10.45 -7.26
CA SER A 494 -12.57 -10.57 -8.71
C SER A 494 -11.18 -10.54 -9.33
N VAL A 495 -11.06 -10.97 -10.59
CA VAL A 495 -9.80 -10.89 -11.36
C VAL A 495 -9.20 -9.48 -11.29
N GLU A 496 -10.01 -8.44 -11.54
CA GLU A 496 -9.56 -7.04 -11.51
C GLU A 496 -9.29 -6.49 -10.11
N GLY A 497 -9.97 -7.01 -9.08
CA GLY A 497 -9.77 -6.62 -7.69
C GLY A 497 -8.70 -7.42 -6.96
N SER A 498 -8.14 -8.45 -7.59
CA SER A 498 -7.16 -9.31 -6.94
C SER A 498 -5.81 -8.61 -6.88
N ASN A 499 -5.16 -8.64 -5.72
CA ASN A 499 -3.79 -8.13 -5.55
C ASN A 499 -2.73 -9.23 -5.77
N ASP A 500 -3.14 -10.45 -6.15
CA ASP A 500 -2.24 -11.56 -6.46
C ASP A 500 -1.48 -11.37 -7.79
N ILE A 501 -0.28 -11.92 -7.95
CA ILE A 501 0.45 -11.88 -9.24
C ILE A 501 0.92 -13.24 -9.74
N GLU A 502 0.60 -14.33 -9.02
CA GLU A 502 0.90 -15.68 -9.48
C GLU A 502 0.22 -15.94 -10.83
N PRO A 503 0.91 -16.56 -11.80
CA PRO A 503 0.30 -16.87 -13.08
C PRO A 503 -0.99 -17.68 -12.97
N THR A 504 -2.04 -17.21 -13.65
CA THR A 504 -3.36 -17.86 -13.68
C THR A 504 -3.71 -18.34 -15.08
N LYS A 505 -4.60 -19.32 -15.19
CA LYS A 505 -5.13 -19.78 -16.47
C LYS A 505 -6.00 -18.68 -17.08
N ILE A 506 -5.95 -18.56 -18.40
CA ILE A 506 -6.87 -17.74 -19.19
C ILE A 506 -7.61 -18.71 -20.11
N THR A 507 -8.91 -18.90 -19.87
CA THR A 507 -9.77 -19.76 -20.72
C THR A 507 -10.84 -18.95 -21.47
N THR A 508 -11.03 -17.70 -21.07
CA THR A 508 -11.91 -16.72 -21.72
C THR A 508 -11.11 -15.51 -22.23
N LEU A 509 -11.69 -14.73 -23.14
CA LEU A 509 -11.02 -13.61 -23.83
C LEU A 509 -10.16 -12.74 -22.89
N ALA A 510 -8.88 -12.54 -23.26
CA ALA A 510 -8.01 -11.58 -22.59
C ALA A 510 -8.61 -10.16 -22.64
N GLY A 511 -8.66 -9.46 -21.49
CA GLY A 511 -9.29 -8.15 -21.32
C GLY A 511 -10.08 -8.03 -20.02
N ALA A 512 -10.90 -6.99 -19.89
CA ALA A 512 -11.70 -6.71 -18.68
C ALA A 512 -12.71 -7.82 -18.28
N ASN A 513 -12.95 -8.80 -19.16
CA ASN A 513 -13.82 -9.95 -18.91
C ASN A 513 -13.03 -11.27 -18.77
N SER A 514 -11.70 -11.21 -18.62
CA SER A 514 -10.85 -12.39 -18.49
C SER A 514 -11.13 -13.12 -17.17
N ASP A 515 -10.97 -14.44 -17.18
CA ASP A 515 -11.05 -15.33 -16.00
C ASP A 515 -9.71 -15.48 -15.27
N GLY A 516 -8.70 -14.75 -15.72
CA GLY A 516 -7.37 -14.69 -15.14
C GLY A 516 -6.48 -13.64 -15.83
N TRP A 517 -5.20 -13.66 -15.53
CA TRP A 517 -4.21 -12.70 -16.06
C TRP A 517 -2.98 -13.38 -16.68
N GLY A 518 -2.96 -14.72 -16.77
CA GLY A 518 -1.86 -15.41 -17.44
C GLY A 518 -0.54 -15.10 -16.74
N TYR A 519 0.49 -14.89 -17.54
CA TYR A 519 1.81 -14.46 -17.07
C TYR A 519 2.01 -12.94 -17.07
N TYR A 520 0.95 -12.15 -17.27
CA TYR A 520 1.08 -10.70 -17.49
C TYR A 520 1.79 -10.00 -16.33
N TYR A 521 1.27 -10.14 -15.12
CA TYR A 521 1.84 -9.45 -13.95
C TYR A 521 3.23 -9.94 -13.58
N LEU A 522 3.52 -11.24 -13.80
CA LEU A 522 4.87 -11.77 -13.64
C LEU A 522 5.86 -11.05 -14.57
N LYS A 523 5.50 -10.89 -15.84
CA LYS A 523 6.32 -10.18 -16.84
C LYS A 523 6.39 -8.68 -16.57
N LEU A 524 5.27 -8.05 -16.19
CA LEU A 524 5.24 -6.63 -15.87
C LEU A 524 6.15 -6.29 -14.69
N VAL A 525 6.10 -7.08 -13.61
CA VAL A 525 7.01 -6.94 -12.47
C VAL A 525 8.46 -7.13 -12.92
N ARG A 526 8.75 -8.17 -13.70
CA ARG A 526 10.08 -8.41 -14.27
C ARG A 526 10.62 -7.19 -15.02
N ASP A 527 9.81 -6.61 -15.90
CA ASP A 527 10.21 -5.47 -16.75
C ASP A 527 10.40 -4.19 -15.92
N LEU A 528 9.52 -3.94 -14.94
CA LEU A 528 9.61 -2.80 -14.03
C LEU A 528 10.85 -2.90 -13.12
N VAL A 529 11.09 -4.08 -12.55
CA VAL A 529 12.28 -4.37 -11.72
C VAL A 529 13.54 -4.21 -12.54
N ASP A 530 13.59 -4.71 -13.77
CA ASP A 530 14.72 -4.55 -14.68
C ASP A 530 15.01 -3.09 -15.00
N GLN A 531 13.96 -2.31 -15.29
CA GLN A 531 14.11 -0.89 -15.55
C GLN A 531 14.66 -0.18 -14.32
N TYR A 532 14.06 -0.40 -13.15
CA TYR A 532 14.48 0.16 -11.86
C TYR A 532 15.96 -0.12 -11.60
N ARG A 533 16.34 -1.39 -11.73
CA ARG A 533 17.71 -1.87 -11.54
C ARG A 533 18.72 -1.35 -12.56
N SER A 534 18.27 -0.95 -13.74
CA SER A 534 19.12 -0.42 -14.80
C SER A 534 19.40 1.09 -14.66
N GLY A 535 18.73 1.79 -13.75
CA GLY A 535 18.86 3.25 -13.58
C GLY A 535 18.33 4.05 -14.77
N LYS A 536 17.50 3.44 -15.63
CA LYS A 536 16.84 4.14 -16.73
C LYS A 536 15.76 5.07 -16.18
N ALA A 537 15.56 6.21 -16.84
CA ALA A 537 14.48 7.14 -16.52
C ALA A 537 13.11 6.45 -16.56
N PHE A 538 12.19 6.88 -15.68
CA PHE A 538 10.83 6.37 -15.58
C PHE A 538 9.82 7.31 -16.27
N PRO A 539 8.76 6.80 -16.92
CA PRO A 539 8.57 5.43 -17.40
C PRO A 539 9.19 5.27 -18.81
N ALA A 540 10.06 4.28 -18.98
CA ALA A 540 10.50 3.80 -20.28
C ALA A 540 10.08 2.33 -20.50
N VAL A 541 9.02 1.88 -19.82
CA VAL A 541 8.48 0.53 -20.00
C VAL A 541 7.68 0.51 -21.29
N THR A 542 8.07 -0.33 -22.24
CA THR A 542 7.18 -0.72 -23.32
C THR A 542 6.30 -1.83 -22.78
N LEU A 543 5.03 -1.51 -22.48
CA LEU A 543 4.06 -2.52 -22.07
C LEU A 543 3.88 -3.52 -23.21
N ASP A 544 3.83 -4.81 -22.84
CA ASP A 544 3.58 -5.86 -23.83
C ASP A 544 2.11 -5.87 -24.20
N THR A 545 1.79 -5.24 -25.33
CA THR A 545 0.42 -5.08 -25.82
C THR A 545 -0.28 -6.40 -26.17
N ARG A 546 0.41 -7.54 -26.05
CA ARG A 546 -0.18 -8.88 -26.15
C ARG A 546 -0.99 -9.27 -24.91
N TYR A 547 -0.82 -8.54 -23.83
CA TYR A 547 -1.55 -8.69 -22.58
C TYR A 547 -2.36 -7.41 -22.35
N PRO A 548 -3.52 -7.52 -21.67
CA PRO A 548 -4.52 -6.44 -21.60
C PRO A 548 -4.02 -5.15 -20.96
#